data_AF-A0A7Y8LLL8-F1
#
_entry.id   AF-A0A7Y8LLL8-F1
#
_cell.length_a   1.000
_cell.length_b   1.000
_cell.length_c   1.000
_cell.angle_alpha   90.00
_cell.angle_beta   90.00
_cell.angle_gamma   90.00
#
_symmetry.space_group_name_H-M   'P 1'
#
loop_
_entity.id
_entity.type
_entity.pdbx_description
1 polymer ?
#
loop_
_entity_poly.entity_id
_entity_poly.type
_entity_poly.pdbx_seq_one_letter_code
_entity_poly.pdbx_strand_id
1 'polypeptide(L)' 'MKEISDLALASYLSTIGHKLSSTKSNGKKFTFIFKDSETFEGDVLAFYNRTARVDPLTFAEVFRNLKALTLRG' A
#
# COMPACT_ATOMS: atom_id res chain seq x y z
N MET A 1 -2.17 9.97 9.83
CA MET A 1 -2.19 8.52 9.49
C MET A 1 -3.19 8.32 8.38
N LYS A 2 -2.90 7.44 7.43
CA LYS A 2 -3.70 7.24 6.22
C LYS A 2 -4.13 5.79 6.11
N GLU A 3 -5.43 5.55 5.84
CA GLU A 3 -6.01 4.22 5.74
C GLU A 3 -6.26 3.85 4.28
N ILE A 4 -5.67 2.74 3.83
CA ILE A 4 -5.77 2.25 2.46
C ILE A 4 -6.31 0.82 2.49
N SER A 5 -7.34 0.52 1.70
CA SER A 5 -7.86 -0.84 1.55
C SER A 5 -7.58 -1.48 0.20
N ASP A 6 -7.08 -0.70 -0.76
CA ASP A 6 -6.66 -1.20 -2.06
C ASP A 6 -5.28 -1.84 -1.93
N LEU A 7 -5.19 -3.14 -2.24
CA LEU A 7 -3.95 -3.91 -2.14
C LEU A 7 -2.88 -3.43 -3.11
N ALA A 8 -3.25 -3.04 -4.33
CA ALA A 8 -2.29 -2.59 -5.34
C ALA A 8 -1.71 -1.22 -4.95
N LEU A 9 -2.55 -0.30 -4.48
CA LEU A 9 -2.10 1.00 -3.96
C LEU A 9 -1.23 0.83 -2.72
N ALA A 10 -1.62 0.00 -1.77
CA ALA A 10 -0.81 -0.27 -0.57
C ALA A 10 0.56 -0.88 -0.92
N SER A 11 0.60 -1.75 -1.94
CA SER A 11 1.85 -2.33 -2.43
C SER A 11 2.74 -1.28 -3.07
N TYR A 12 2.16 -0.42 -3.92
CA TYR A 12 2.87 0.70 -4.53
C TYR A 12 3.48 1.63 -3.48
N LEU A 13 2.67 2.09 -2.53
CA LEU A 13 3.11 3.00 -1.47
C LEU A 13 4.24 2.39 -0.63
N SER A 14 4.13 1.09 -0.32
CA SER A 14 5.17 0.36 0.40
C SER A 14 6.46 0.24 -0.42
N THR A 15 6.35 0.01 -1.74
CA THR A 15 7.51 -0.09 -2.66
C THR A 15 8.28 1.21 -2.77
N ILE A 16 7.60 2.37 -2.77
CA ILE A 16 8.25 3.69 -2.85
C ILE A 16 8.71 4.22 -1.48
N GLY A 17 8.54 3.45 -0.40
CA GLY A 17 9.10 3.75 0.92
C GLY A 17 8.14 4.38 1.93
N HIS A 18 6.84 4.49 1.64
CA HIS A 18 5.87 4.88 2.67
C HIS A 18 5.80 3.80 3.75
N LYS A 19 5.93 4.22 5.01
CA LYS A 19 5.99 3.29 6.14
C LYS A 19 4.61 2.79 6.53
N LEU A 20 4.37 1.49 6.32
CA LEU A 20 3.24 0.78 6.89
C LEU A 20 3.39 0.72 8.42
N SER A 21 2.47 1.37 9.14
CA SER A 21 2.46 1.43 10.60
C SER A 21 1.73 0.26 11.24
N SER A 22 0.61 -0.17 10.66
CA SER A 22 -0.20 -1.28 11.17
C SER A 22 -1.19 -1.77 10.10
N THR A 23 -1.86 -2.88 10.39
CA THR A 23 -2.93 -3.43 9.56
C THR A 23 -4.15 -3.72 10.44
N LYS A 24 -5.34 -3.45 9.94
CA LYS A 24 -6.62 -3.79 10.58
C LYS A 24 -7.41 -4.73 9.69
N SER A 25 -8.03 -5.75 10.27
CA SER A 25 -9.04 -6.58 9.62
C SER A 25 -10.34 -6.49 10.42
N ASN A 26 -11.48 -6.38 9.73
CA ASN A 26 -12.81 -6.48 10.34
C ASN A 26 -13.60 -7.68 9.77
N GLY A 27 -12.92 -8.71 9.29
CA GLY A 27 -13.51 -9.93 8.71
C GLY A 27 -14.09 -9.79 7.30
N LYS A 28 -14.50 -8.57 6.90
CA LYS A 28 -14.90 -8.26 5.50
C LYS A 28 -13.90 -7.39 4.76
N LYS A 29 -13.10 -6.59 5.47
CA LYS A 29 -12.21 -5.59 4.91
C LYS A 29 -10.88 -5.60 5.62
N PHE A 30 -9.81 -5.67 4.83
CA PHE A 30 -8.44 -5.47 5.28
C PHE A 30 -8.01 -4.03 4.97
N THR A 31 -7.39 -3.37 5.95
CA THR A 31 -6.98 -1.97 5.86
C THR A 31 -5.54 -1.82 6.28
N PHE A 32 -4.72 -1.22 5.43
CA PHE A 32 -3.33 -0.87 5.62
C PHE A 32 -3.24 0.56 6.17
N ILE A 33 -2.54 0.75 7.28
CA ILE A 33 -2.37 2.05 7.93
C ILE A 33 -0.97 2.55 7.68
N PHE A 34 -0.84 3.63 6.91
CA PHE A 34 0.43 4.28 6.62
C PHE A 34 0.66 5.48 7.53
N LYS A 35 1.93 5.72 7.86
CA LYS A 35 2.35 7.00 8.47
C LYS A 35 2.13 8.13 7.48
N ASP A 36 1.75 9.30 7.99
CA ASP A 36 1.66 10.49 7.16
C ASP A 36 3.04 10.90 6.64
N SER A 37 3.05 11.43 5.43
CA SER A 37 4.22 12.04 4.81
C SER A 37 3.75 13.14 3.87
N GLU A 38 4.60 14.13 3.63
CA GLU A 38 4.25 15.27 2.77
C GLU A 38 3.99 14.87 1.31
N THR A 39 4.56 13.75 0.85
CA THR A 39 4.38 13.25 -0.52
C THR A 39 3.20 12.31 -0.68
N PHE A 40 2.58 11.85 0.42
CA PHE A 40 1.58 10.77 0.41
C PHE A 40 0.45 11.00 -0.60
N GLU A 41 -0.18 12.18 -0.56
CA GLU A 41 -1.29 12.52 -1.45
C GLU A 41 -0.85 12.60 -2.91
N GLY A 42 0.35 13.14 -3.18
CA GLY A 42 0.92 13.21 -4.52
C GLY A 42 1.19 11.83 -5.10
N ASP A 43 1.69 10.90 -4.28
CA ASP A 43 1.97 9.53 -4.68
C ASP A 43 0.68 8.73 -4.94
N VAL A 44 -0.35 8.92 -4.12
CA VAL A 44 -1.68 8.35 -4.35
C VAL A 44 -2.26 8.84 -5.68
N LEU A 45 -2.17 10.14 -5.96
CA LEU A 45 -2.60 10.70 -7.23
C LEU A 45 -1.80 10.15 -8.41
N ALA A 46 -0.48 10.00 -8.27
CA ALA A 46 0.37 9.41 -9.31
C ALA A 46 -0.04 7.96 -9.65
N PHE A 47 -0.42 7.17 -8.65
CA PHE A 47 -0.92 5.81 -8.84
C PHE A 47 -2.22 5.80 -9.67
N TYR A 48 -3.22 6.59 -9.26
CA TYR A 48 -4.51 6.63 -9.96
C TYR A 48 -4.44 7.28 -11.34
N ASN A 49 -3.54 8.24 -11.55
CA ASN A 49 -3.27 8.85 -12.84
C ASN A 49 -2.37 8.00 -13.75
N ARG A 50 -1.94 6.81 -13.31
CA ARG A 50 -1.06 5.89 -14.06
C ARG A 50 0.30 6.51 -14.43
N THR A 51 0.78 7.46 -13.63
CA THR A 51 2.09 8.09 -13.80
C THR A 51 3.13 7.57 -12.81
N ALA A 52 2.69 6.78 -11.82
CA ALA A 52 3.54 6.07 -10.88
C ALA A 52 4.59 5.17 -11.57
N ARG A 53 5.81 5.18 -11.05
CA ARG A 53 6.92 4.31 -11.50
C ARG A 53 7.47 3.55 -10.31
N VAL A 54 7.67 2.24 -10.49
CA VAL A 54 8.27 1.35 -9.50
C VAL A 54 9.13 0.30 -10.19
N ASP A 55 10.09 -0.25 -9.46
CA ASP A 55 10.77 -1.46 -9.89
C ASP A 55 9.77 -2.65 -9.91
N PRO A 56 9.59 -3.35 -11.04
CA PRO A 56 8.60 -4.42 -11.15
C PRO A 56 8.83 -5.59 -10.22
N LEU A 57 10.10 -5.96 -9.96
CA LEU A 57 10.43 -7.10 -9.10
C LEU A 57 10.11 -6.79 -7.65
N THR A 58 10.55 -5.62 -7.18
CA THR A 58 10.29 -5.10 -5.84
C THR A 58 8.78 -4.97 -5.61
N PHE A 59 8.04 -4.41 -6.57
CA PHE A 59 6.58 -4.32 -6.47
C PHE A 59 5.93 -5.70 -6.37
N ALA A 60 6.34 -6.66 -7.20
CA ALA A 60 5.76 -8.00 -7.19
C ALA A 60 6.03 -8.75 -5.87
N GLU A 61 7.20 -8.56 -5.26
CA GLU A 61 7.54 -9.12 -3.95
C GLU A 61 6.70 -8.48 -2.84
N VAL A 62 6.64 -7.16 -2.80
CA VAL A 62 5.82 -6.41 -1.82
C VAL A 62 4.35 -6.78 -1.94
N PHE A 63 3.83 -6.86 -3.16
CA PHE A 63 2.44 -7.24 -3.43
C PHE A 63 2.12 -8.64 -2.90
N ARG A 64 3.00 -9.62 -3.14
CA ARG A 64 2.85 -10.98 -2.59
C ARG A 64 2.85 -10.96 -1.06
N ASN A 65 3.74 -10.20 -0.45
CA ASN A 65 3.84 -10.09 1.00
C ASN A 65 2.58 -9.46 1.61
N LEU A 66 2.09 -8.35 1.07
CA LEU A 66 0.87 -7.69 1.57
C LEU A 66 -0.37 -8.55 1.33
N LYS A 67 -0.45 -9.25 0.19
CA LYS A 67 -1.53 -10.19 -0.09
C LYS A 67 -1.56 -11.32 0.93
N ALA A 68 -0.40 -11.86 1.31
CA ALA A 68 -0.32 -12.91 2.33
C ALA A 68 -0.86 -12.44 3.70
N LEU A 69 -0.66 -11.16 4.06
CA LEU A 69 -1.24 -10.58 5.27
C LEU A 69 -2.77 -10.55 5.23
N THR A 70 -3.35 -10.23 4.07
CA THR A 70 -4.82 -10.15 3.88
C THR A 70 -5.52 -11.51 3.98
N LEU A 71 -4.79 -12.62 3.79
CA LEU A 71 -5.33 -13.98 3.86
C LEU A 71 -5.26 -14.59 5.26
N ARG A 72 -4.49 -13.98 6.17
CA ARG A 72 -4.26 -14.48 7.54
C ARG A 72 -5.11 -13.78 8.60
N GLY A 73 -5.84 -12.71 8.23
CA GLY A 73 -6.64 -11.88 9.14
C GLY A 73 -8.12 -11.92 8.84
#